data_AF-A0A849S8W7-F1
#
_entry.id   AF-A0A849S8W7-F1
#
_cell.length_a   1.000
_cell.length_b   1.000
_cell.length_c   1.000
_cell.angle_alpha   90.00
_cell.angle_beta   90.00
_cell.angle_gamma   90.00
#
_symmetry.space_group_name_H-M   'P 1'
#
loop_
_entity.id
_entity.type
_entity.pdbx_description
1 polymer ?
#
loop_
_entity_poly.entity_id
_entity_poly.type
_entity_poly.pdbx_seq_one_letter_code
_entity_poly.pdbx_strand_id
1 'polypeptide(L)' 'MKIRVLGSGAVGGFPQWNCNCHNCHGLRHRTLNGTA' A
#
# COMPACT_ATOMS: atom_id res chain seq x y z
N MET A 1 -26.44 6.54 5.92
CA MET A 1 -25.58 7.16 4.90
C MET A 1 -24.48 6.16 4.53
N LYS A 2 -24.15 5.96 3.25
CA LYS A 2 -23.09 5.02 2.80
C LYS A 2 -22.05 5.80 1.99
N ILE A 3 -20.79 5.71 2.37
CA ILE A 3 -19.66 6.37 1.70
C ILE A 3 -18.78 5.28 1.09
N ARG A 4 -18.40 5.45 -0.19
CA ARG A 4 -17.46 4.57 -0.88
C ARG A 4 -16.12 5.28 -1.02
N VAL A 5 -15.09 4.71 -0.41
CA VAL A 5 -13.71 5.18 -0.58
C VAL A 5 -13.11 4.48 -1.79
N LEU A 6 -12.70 5.25 -2.79
CA LEU A 6 -12.11 4.74 -4.04
C LEU A 6 -10.59 4.55 -3.94
N GLY A 7 -9.93 5.26 -3.01
CA GLY A 7 -8.51 5.15 -2.73
C GLY A 7 -8.12 6.03 -1.55
N SER A 8 -7.14 5.55 -0.78
CA SER A 8 -6.63 6.22 0.44
C SER A 8 -5.10 6.37 0.44
N GLY A 9 -4.44 5.98 -0.65
CA GLY A 9 -3.00 6.09 -0.79
C GLY A 9 -2.57 7.56 -0.93
N ALA A 10 -1.43 7.91 -0.35
CA ALA A 10 -0.76 9.16 -0.64
C ALA A 10 -0.15 9.16 -2.06
N VAL A 11 0.58 10.22 -2.42
CA VAL A 11 1.30 10.32 -3.71
C VAL A 11 2.17 9.09 -3.93
N GLY A 12 2.02 8.43 -5.07
CA GLY A 12 2.74 7.21 -5.44
C GLY A 12 2.08 5.90 -5.00
N GLY A 13 1.04 5.95 -4.16
CA GLY A 13 0.32 4.77 -3.68
C GLY A 13 1.12 3.94 -2.67
N PHE A 14 0.54 2.81 -2.26
CA PHE A 14 1.21 1.82 -1.42
C PHE A 14 0.87 0.41 -1.91
N PRO A 15 1.86 -0.41 -2.32
CA PRO A 15 3.29 -0.12 -2.36
C PRO A 15 3.63 0.77 -3.56
N GLN A 16 4.45 1.80 -3.34
CA GLN A 16 4.90 2.67 -4.44
C GLN A 16 5.87 1.92 -5.35
N TRP A 17 5.73 2.07 -6.67
CA TRP A 17 6.43 1.27 -7.69
C TRP A 17 7.96 1.26 -7.55
N ASN A 18 8.57 2.39 -7.19
CA ASN A 18 10.02 2.57 -7.06
C ASN A 18 10.53 2.64 -5.61
N CYS A 19 9.67 2.39 -4.62
CA CYS A 19 10.06 2.45 -3.21
C CYS A 19 10.37 1.06 -2.66
N ASN A 20 11.46 0.90 -1.91
CA ASN A 20 11.81 -0.33 -1.19
C ASN A 20 12.00 -0.11 0.32
N CYS A 21 11.27 0.84 0.91
CA CYS A 21 11.24 1.00 2.37
C CYS A 21 10.66 -0.26 3.04
N HIS A 22 10.87 -0.39 4.36
CA HIS A 22 10.47 -1.57 5.14
C HIS A 22 9.03 -2.04 4.84
N ASN A 23 8.07 -1.11 4.75
CA ASN A 23 6.68 -1.44 4.51
C ASN A 23 6.42 -1.92 3.07
N CYS A 24 6.97 -1.24 2.06
CA CYS A 24 6.80 -1.63 0.66
C CYS A 24 7.49 -2.97 0.38
N HIS A 25 8.70 -3.16 0.92
CA HIS A 25 9.42 -4.43 0.85
C HIS A 25 8.64 -5.55 1.54
N GLY A 26 8.19 -5.32 2.78
CA GLY A 26 7.47 -6.33 3.54
C GLY A 26 6.16 -6.76 2.87
N LEU A 27 5.42 -5.82 2.27
CA LEU A 27 4.21 -6.14 1.52
C LEU A 27 4.51 -6.99 0.28
N ARG A 28 5.56 -6.64 -0.48
CA ARG A 28 5.99 -7.42 -1.67
C ARG A 28 6.44 -8.83 -1.32
N HIS A 29 7.16 -8.98 -0.21
CA HIS A 29 7.69 -10.26 0.26
C HIS A 29 6.74 -11.03 1.18
N ARG A 30 5.51 -10.54 1.37
CA ARG A 30 4.50 -11.15 2.26
C ARG A 30 4.99 -11.34 3.70
N THR A 31 5.90 -10.48 4.15
CA THR A 31 6.36 -10.43 5.55
C THR A 31 5.62 -9.36 6.36
N LEU A 32 4.80 -8.53 5.70
CA LEU A 32 3.90 -7.57 6.32
C LEU A 32 2.45 -7.96 5.97
N ASN A 33 1.57 -7.98 6.98
CA ASN A 33 0.16 -8.28 6.78
C ASN A 33 -0.55 -7.13 6.06
N GLY A 34 -0.92 -7.36 4.81
CA GLY A 34 -1.67 -6.42 3.99
C GLY A 34 -1.75 -6.87 2.54
N THR A 35 -2.64 -6.24 1.79
CA THR A 35 -2.76 -6.39 0.34
C THR A 35 -2.62 -5.03 -0.33
N ALA A 36 -2.06 -5.01 -1.53
CA ALA A 36 -2.03 -3.81 -2.38
C ALA A 36 -3.43 -3.52 -2.95
#